data_AF-A0A498GSW5-F1
#
_entry.id   AF-A0A498GSW5-F1
#
_cell.length_a   1.000
_cell.length_b   1.000
_cell.length_c   1.000
_cell.angle_alpha   90.00
_cell.angle_beta   90.00
_cell.angle_gamma   90.00
#
_symmetry.space_group_name_H-M   'P 1'
#
loop_
_entity.id
_entity.type
_entity.pdbx_description
1 polymer ?
#
loop_
_entity_poly.entity_id
_entity_poly.type
_entity_poly.pdbx_seq_one_letter_code
_entity_poly.pdbx_strand_id
1 'polypeptide(L)'
;MNEQSYPEFTGLELSPRKVDYLKFILERGGTAKTTEISSGMQVDPSTTSKTLNELASAGYLNHVPYRGVNLTELGKAYTQFLVRRHRILSLLLTHYGLSSEEACDEVSRFEAFVSRGAVNKICSSMGHPMFGVCGEISHEKCLHEENHHSMPK
;
A
#
# COMPACT_ATOMS: atom_id res chain seq x y z
N MET A 1 -3.82 8.47 -24.50
CA MET A 1 -2.39 8.37 -24.13
C MET A 1 -2.32 7.42 -22.94
N ASN A 2 -1.80 6.22 -23.22
CA ASN A 2 -1.52 5.06 -22.36
C ASN A 2 -2.40 4.81 -21.13
N GLU A 3 -3.47 4.07 -21.41
CA GLU A 3 -4.26 3.28 -20.47
C GLU A 3 -3.39 2.12 -19.95
N GLN A 4 -2.49 2.43 -19.01
CA GLN A 4 -1.64 1.42 -18.37
C GLN A 4 -2.53 0.57 -17.45
N SER A 5 -3.11 -0.48 -18.03
CA SER A 5 -3.86 -1.53 -17.33
C SER A 5 -2.90 -2.31 -16.42
N TYR A 6 -2.65 -1.77 -15.22
CA TYR A 6 -2.03 -2.53 -14.15
C TYR A 6 -2.85 -3.80 -13.88
N PRO A 7 -2.20 -4.95 -13.58
CA PRO A 7 -2.92 -6.15 -13.16
C PRO A 7 -3.93 -5.79 -12.06
N GLU A 8 -5.17 -6.25 -12.19
CA GLU A 8 -6.11 -6.14 -11.08
C GLU A 8 -5.60 -6.96 -9.91
N PHE A 9 -5.13 -6.27 -8.87
CA PHE A 9 -4.81 -6.87 -7.58
C PHE A 9 -5.92 -6.56 -6.59
N THR A 10 -6.22 -7.54 -5.75
CA THR A 10 -7.20 -7.49 -4.68
C THR A 10 -6.68 -6.73 -3.46
N GLY A 11 -5.35 -6.58 -3.33
CA GLY A 11 -4.69 -5.97 -2.17
C GLY A 11 -4.41 -6.95 -1.03
N LEU A 12 -4.63 -8.24 -1.26
CA LEU A 12 -4.49 -9.34 -0.29
C LEU A 12 -3.41 -10.35 -0.68
N GLU A 13 -2.65 -10.09 -1.75
CA GLU A 13 -1.67 -11.01 -2.33
C GLU A 13 -0.43 -11.19 -1.43
N LEU A 14 -0.17 -10.22 -0.56
CA LEU A 14 1.04 -10.15 0.25
C LEU A 14 0.73 -10.24 1.75
N SER A 15 1.56 -10.98 2.47
CA SER A 15 1.52 -11.02 3.92
C SER A 15 1.85 -9.64 4.53
N PRO A 16 1.47 -9.37 5.79
CA PRO A 16 1.79 -8.10 6.47
C PRO A 16 3.28 -7.74 6.38
N ARG A 17 4.16 -8.72 6.62
CA ARG A 17 5.61 -8.53 6.50
C ARG A 17 6.05 -8.08 5.11
N LYS A 18 5.48 -8.65 4.05
CA LYS A 18 5.83 -8.28 2.67
C LYS A 18 5.30 -6.89 2.30
N VAL A 19 4.15 -6.51 2.84
CA VAL A 19 3.60 -5.14 2.75
C VAL A 19 4.59 -4.13 3.34
N ASP A 20 5.15 -4.41 4.52
CA ASP A 20 6.09 -3.49 5.18
C ASP A 20 7.38 -3.29 4.37
N TYR A 21 7.90 -4.36 3.76
CA TYR A 21 9.07 -4.27 2.87
C TYR A 21 8.82 -3.34 1.69
N LEU A 22 7.65 -3.46 1.04
CA LEU A 22 7.30 -2.59 -0.09
C LEU A 22 7.14 -1.13 0.34
N LYS A 23 6.48 -0.87 1.48
CA LYS A 23 6.35 0.49 2.05
C LYS A 23 7.72 1.10 2.37
N PHE A 24 8.59 0.35 3.03
CA PHE A 24 9.96 0.79 3.34
C PHE A 24 10.75 1.16 2.07
N ILE A 25 10.68 0.33 1.02
CA ILE A 25 11.39 0.62 -0.24
C ILE A 25 10.82 1.90 -0.89
N LEU A 26 9.51 2.12 -0.83
CA LEU A 26 8.88 3.33 -1.35
C LEU A 26 9.33 4.58 -0.57
N GLU A 27 9.41 4.51 0.76
CA GLU A 27 9.91 5.60 1.61
C GLU A 27 11.36 6.00 1.27
N ARG A 28 12.16 5.07 0.74
CA ARG A 28 13.52 5.32 0.25
C ARG A 28 13.57 5.83 -1.20
N GLY A 29 12.44 6.21 -1.79
CA GLY A 29 12.35 6.67 -3.18
C GLY A 29 12.24 5.52 -4.20
N GLY A 30 11.81 4.34 -3.76
CA GLY A 30 11.54 3.19 -4.63
C GLY A 30 12.76 2.34 -4.98
N THR A 31 13.92 2.58 -4.35
CA THR A 31 15.13 1.76 -4.46
C THR A 31 15.82 1.70 -3.11
N ALA A 32 16.27 0.51 -2.69
CA ALA A 32 16.98 0.35 -1.43
C ALA A 32 17.95 -0.84 -1.46
N LYS A 33 19.06 -0.71 -0.72
CA LYS A 33 20.03 -1.81 -0.52
C LYS A 33 19.49 -2.83 0.48
N THR A 34 19.83 -4.10 0.30
CA THR A 34 19.47 -5.17 1.24
C THR A 34 19.88 -4.85 2.68
N THR A 35 21.06 -4.24 2.87
CA THR A 35 21.57 -3.84 4.19
C THR A 35 20.79 -2.69 4.82
N GLU A 36 20.26 -1.77 4.00
CA GLU A 36 19.42 -0.67 4.48
C GLU A 36 18.07 -1.22 4.95
N ILE A 37 17.51 -2.16 4.17
CA ILE A 37 16.24 -2.82 4.50
C ILE A 37 16.40 -3.69 5.76
N SER A 38 17.45 -4.51 5.86
CA SER A 38 17.67 -5.37 7.02
C SER A 38 17.80 -4.56 8.31
N SER A 39 18.58 -3.47 8.27
CA SER A 39 18.78 -2.59 9.42
C SER A 39 17.51 -1.82 9.77
N GLY A 40 16.79 -1.29 8.77
CA GLY A 40 15.55 -0.54 8.97
C GLY A 40 14.41 -1.41 9.51
N MET A 41 14.31 -2.65 9.04
CA MET A 41 13.30 -3.62 9.47
C MET A 41 13.71 -4.38 10.75
N GLN A 42 14.95 -4.22 11.24
CA GLN A 42 15.52 -5.00 12.34
C GLN A 42 15.42 -6.52 12.13
N VAL A 43 15.70 -6.96 10.91
CA VAL A 43 15.62 -8.36 10.47
C VAL A 43 16.99 -8.80 9.95
N ASP A 44 17.37 -10.04 10.25
CA ASP A 44 18.62 -10.62 9.75
C ASP A 44 18.76 -10.53 8.20
N PRO A 45 19.97 -10.25 7.66
CA PRO A 45 20.20 -10.13 6.22
C PRO A 45 19.77 -11.35 5.39
N SER A 46 19.86 -12.57 5.93
CA SER A 46 19.43 -13.80 5.24
C SER A 46 17.91 -13.82 5.03
N THR A 47 17.14 -13.43 6.05
CA THR A 47 15.68 -13.36 5.98
C THR A 47 15.22 -12.22 5.09
N THR A 48 15.93 -11.10 5.13
CA THR A 48 15.71 -9.97 4.22
C THR A 48 15.93 -10.40 2.77
N SER A 49 17.06 -11.05 2.47
CA SER A 49 17.38 -11.53 1.13
C SER A 49 16.34 -12.51 0.60
N LYS A 50 15.89 -13.46 1.44
CA LYS A 50 14.82 -14.40 1.10
C LYS A 50 13.52 -13.67 0.74
N THR A 51 13.08 -12.73 1.58
CA THR A 51 11.83 -11.99 1.36
C THR A 51 11.89 -11.14 0.09
N LEU A 52 13.04 -10.52 -0.18
CA LEU A 52 13.27 -9.74 -1.40
C LEU A 52 13.23 -10.62 -2.66
N ASN A 53 13.84 -11.81 -2.62
CA ASN A 53 13.77 -12.76 -3.72
C ASN A 53 12.32 -13.20 -3.99
N GLU A 54 11.53 -13.50 -2.94
CA GLU A 54 10.12 -13.86 -3.08
C GLU A 54 9.29 -12.73 -3.72
N LEU A 55 9.52 -11.47 -3.29
CA LEU A 55 8.86 -10.29 -3.87
C LEU A 55 9.29 -10.04 -5.32
N ALA A 56 10.56 -10.28 -5.66
CA ALA A 56 11.06 -10.16 -7.02
C ALA A 56 10.48 -11.25 -7.93
N SER A 57 10.43 -12.51 -7.46
CA SER A 57 9.79 -13.62 -8.19
C SER A 57 8.29 -13.39 -8.40
N ALA A 58 7.61 -12.70 -7.48
CA ALA A 58 6.21 -12.30 -7.63
C ALA A 58 6.02 -11.04 -8.50
N GLY A 59 7.10 -10.44 -9.02
CA GLY A 59 7.06 -9.32 -9.96
C GLY A 59 6.91 -7.94 -9.33
N TYR A 60 7.02 -7.78 -8.01
CA TYR A 60 6.94 -6.47 -7.34
C TYR A 60 8.27 -5.72 -7.33
N LEU A 61 9.40 -6.44 -7.46
CA LEU A 61 10.75 -5.88 -7.36
C LEU A 61 11.64 -6.35 -8.52
N ASN A 62 12.63 -5.55 -8.91
CA ASN A 62 13.79 -6.04 -9.66
C ASN A 62 15.06 -5.96 -8.80
N HIS A 63 15.95 -6.93 -8.97
CA HIS A 63 17.31 -6.82 -8.44
C HIS A 63 18.15 -5.91 -9.33
N VAL A 64 18.85 -4.97 -8.70
CA VAL A 64 19.74 -4.03 -9.36
C VAL A 64 21.16 -4.24 -8.84
N PRO A 65 22.12 -4.65 -9.70
CA PRO A 65 23.51 -4.85 -9.32
C PRO A 65 24.05 -3.64 -8.54
N TYR A 66 24.70 -3.90 -7.40
CA TYR A 66 25.29 -2.90 -6.50
C TYR A 66 24.32 -1.88 -5.86
N ARG A 67 23.03 -1.90 -6.20
CA ARG A 67 22.00 -0.98 -5.67
C ARG A 67 20.91 -1.66 -4.85
N GLY A 68 20.86 -3.00 -4.85
CA GLY A 68 19.89 -3.78 -4.09
C GLY A 68 18.66 -4.09 -4.92
N VAL A 69 17.51 -3.53 -4.55
CA VAL A 69 16.23 -3.74 -5.22
C VAL A 69 15.55 -2.43 -5.60
N ASN A 70 14.75 -2.44 -6.66
CA ASN A 70 13.84 -1.35 -7.00
C ASN A 70 12.41 -1.85 -7.21
N LEU A 71 11.42 -0.97 -7.03
CA LEU A 71 10.03 -1.28 -7.35
C LEU A 71 9.85 -1.40 -8.87
N THR A 72 9.19 -2.48 -9.30
CA THR A 72 8.64 -2.57 -10.67
C THR A 72 7.44 -1.63 -10.80
N GLU A 73 6.89 -1.49 -12.01
CA GLU A 73 5.64 -0.75 -12.20
C GLU A 73 4.46 -1.38 -11.42
N LEU A 74 4.38 -2.71 -11.37
CA LEU A 74 3.43 -3.42 -10.50
C LEU A 74 3.69 -3.13 -9.02
N GLY A 75 4.96 -3.18 -8.60
CA GLY A 75 5.40 -2.82 -7.25
C GLY A 75 4.96 -1.43 -6.85
N LYS A 76 5.20 -0.43 -7.70
CA LYS A 76 4.79 0.96 -7.45
C LYS A 76 3.29 1.08 -7.29
N ALA A 77 2.51 0.55 -8.23
CA ALA A 77 1.04 0.62 -8.18
C ALA A 77 0.48 -0.08 -6.94
N TYR A 78 1.02 -1.25 -6.58
CA TYR A 78 0.63 -1.97 -5.39
C TYR A 78 0.95 -1.18 -4.12
N THR A 79 2.17 -0.66 -3.98
CA THR A 79 2.57 0.10 -2.79
C THR A 79 1.83 1.42 -2.65
N GLN A 80 1.53 2.11 -3.74
CA GLN A 80 0.66 3.29 -3.72
C GLN A 80 -0.73 2.95 -3.16
N PHE A 81 -1.30 1.80 -3.56
CA PHE A 81 -2.53 1.30 -2.94
C PHE A 81 -2.35 1.00 -1.44
N LEU A 82 -1.24 0.38 -1.03
CA LEU A 82 -0.96 0.11 0.39
C LEU A 82 -0.95 1.40 1.23
N VAL A 83 -0.32 2.46 0.73
CA VAL A 83 -0.30 3.77 1.39
C VAL A 83 -1.71 4.37 1.45
N ARG A 84 -2.45 4.33 0.34
CA ARG A 84 -3.83 4.80 0.28
C ARG A 84 -4.73 4.07 1.27
N ARG A 85 -4.62 2.74 1.34
CA ARG A 85 -5.36 1.89 2.28
C ARG A 85 -5.14 2.32 3.71
N HIS A 86 -3.88 2.50 4.10
CA HIS A 86 -3.53 2.98 5.43
C HIS A 86 -4.22 4.32 5.75
N ARG A 87 -4.11 5.30 4.83
CA ARG A 87 -4.68 6.65 5.02
C ARG A 87 -6.20 6.67 5.12
N ILE A 88 -6.89 5.85 4.33
CA ILE A 88 -8.36 5.74 4.36
C ILE A 88 -8.82 5.10 5.67
N LEU A 89 -8.17 4.01 6.08
CA LEU A 89 -8.55 3.29 7.31
C LEU A 89 -8.21 4.10 8.55
N SER A 90 -7.09 4.84 8.57
CA SER A 90 -6.75 5.68 9.72
C SER A 90 -7.71 6.85 9.83
N LEU A 91 -8.05 7.49 8.71
CA LEU A 91 -9.09 8.52 8.68
C LEU A 91 -10.43 7.98 9.21
N LEU A 92 -10.84 6.79 8.78
CA LEU A 92 -12.05 6.14 9.29
C LEU A 92 -12.02 6.01 10.82
N LEU A 93 -10.95 5.50 11.41
CA LEU A 93 -10.86 5.34 12.86
C LEU A 93 -10.84 6.68 13.60
N THR A 94 -10.23 7.71 13.03
CA THR A 94 -10.24 9.06 13.64
C THR A 94 -11.64 9.66 13.65
N HIS A 95 -12.49 9.37 12.65
CA HIS A 95 -13.91 9.75 12.68
C HIS A 95 -14.68 9.11 13.83
N TYR A 96 -14.22 7.96 14.34
CA TYR A 96 -14.79 7.29 15.52
C TYR A 96 -14.09 7.66 16.83
N GLY A 97 -13.24 8.69 16.83
CA GLY A 97 -12.72 9.30 18.05
C GLY A 97 -11.34 8.81 18.49
N LEU A 98 -10.65 7.99 17.70
CA LEU A 98 -9.24 7.70 17.94
C LEU A 98 -8.38 8.91 17.60
N SER A 99 -7.31 9.13 18.35
CA SER A 99 -6.27 10.08 17.95
C SER A 99 -5.56 9.60 16.68
N SER A 100 -4.86 10.51 15.99
CA SER A 100 -4.10 10.16 14.78
C SER A 100 -3.08 9.04 15.01
N GLU A 101 -2.41 9.05 16.17
CA GLU A 101 -1.41 8.05 16.55
C GLU A 101 -2.08 6.69 16.79
N GLU A 102 -3.10 6.64 17.65
CA GLU A 102 -3.86 5.41 17.91
C GLU A 102 -4.45 4.81 16.63
N ALA A 103 -4.94 5.67 15.73
CA ALA A 103 -5.50 5.24 14.45
C ALA A 103 -4.44 4.67 13.50
N CYS A 104 -3.31 5.35 13.26
CA CYS A 104 -2.27 4.80 12.38
C CYS A 104 -1.68 3.50 12.99
N ASP A 105 -1.56 3.40 14.33
CA ASP A 105 -1.09 2.19 15.04
C ASP A 105 -2.05 1.00 14.90
N GLU A 106 -3.35 1.21 15.16
CA GLU A 106 -4.34 0.13 15.09
C GLU A 106 -4.53 -0.35 13.65
N VAL A 107 -4.57 0.58 12.69
CA VAL A 107 -4.67 0.25 11.26
C VAL A 107 -3.50 -0.61 10.79
N SER A 108 -2.27 -0.31 11.22
CA SER A 108 -1.09 -1.09 10.83
C SER A 108 -1.19 -2.58 11.20
N ARG A 109 -1.97 -2.91 12.24
CA ARG A 109 -2.17 -4.30 12.69
C ARG A 109 -3.05 -5.12 11.75
N PHE A 110 -4.02 -4.49 11.07
CA PHE A 110 -5.03 -5.22 10.29
C PHE A 110 -5.14 -4.81 8.82
N GLU A 111 -4.54 -3.69 8.40
CA GLU A 111 -4.74 -3.16 7.05
C GLU A 111 -4.39 -4.17 5.96
N ALA A 112 -3.41 -5.05 6.20
CA ALA A 112 -3.01 -6.11 5.27
C ALA A 112 -4.16 -7.06 4.89
N PHE A 113 -5.20 -7.15 5.71
CA PHE A 113 -6.35 -8.03 5.52
C PHE A 113 -7.56 -7.30 4.93
N VAL A 114 -7.45 -6.00 4.65
CA VAL A 114 -8.54 -5.21 4.04
C VAL A 114 -8.32 -5.13 2.53
N SER A 115 -9.28 -5.67 1.80
CA SER A 115 -9.26 -5.70 0.33
C SER A 115 -9.40 -4.31 -0.28
N ARG A 116 -8.90 -4.16 -1.50
CA ARG A 116 -9.05 -2.96 -2.32
C ARG A 116 -10.52 -2.57 -2.50
N GLY A 117 -11.40 -3.54 -2.74
CA GLY A 117 -12.84 -3.29 -2.87
C GLY A 117 -13.46 -2.70 -1.60
N ALA A 118 -13.07 -3.19 -0.42
CA ALA A 118 -13.53 -2.63 0.84
C ALA A 118 -13.01 -1.19 1.06
N VAL A 119 -11.72 -0.96 0.81
CA VAL A 119 -11.12 0.40 0.91
C VAL A 119 -11.82 1.37 -0.03
N ASN A 120 -12.13 0.96 -1.27
CA ASN A 120 -12.85 1.80 -2.23
C ASN A 120 -14.24 2.18 -1.72
N LYS A 121 -15.03 1.22 -1.20
CA LYS A 121 -16.36 1.49 -0.64
C LYS A 121 -16.31 2.42 0.57
N ILE A 122 -15.34 2.24 1.47
CA ILE A 122 -15.12 3.13 2.63
C ILE A 122 -14.78 4.54 2.13
N CYS A 123 -13.88 4.66 1.16
CA CYS A 123 -13.51 5.93 0.55
C CYS A 123 -14.72 6.68 -0.06
N SER A 124 -15.53 5.99 -0.87
CA SER A 124 -16.76 6.56 -1.44
C SER A 124 -17.75 6.98 -0.35
N SER A 125 -17.90 6.18 0.70
CA SER A 125 -18.81 6.48 1.82
C SER A 125 -18.37 7.72 2.62
N MET A 126 -17.06 8.03 2.62
CA MET A 126 -16.50 9.23 3.22
C MET A 126 -16.43 10.43 2.25
N GLY A 127 -17.02 10.32 1.05
CA GLY A 127 -17.08 11.41 0.07
C GLY A 127 -15.75 11.69 -0.63
N HIS A 128 -14.92 10.67 -0.86
CA HIS A 128 -13.61 10.78 -1.52
C HIS A 128 -12.68 11.82 -0.88
N PRO A 129 -12.29 11.64 0.41
CA PRO A 129 -11.46 12.61 1.11
C PRO A 129 -10.09 12.74 0.44
N MET A 130 -9.64 13.97 0.21
CA MET A 130 -8.34 14.25 -0.42
C MET A 130 -7.15 14.21 0.56
N PHE A 131 -7.42 14.35 1.86
CA PHE A 131 -6.41 14.37 2.92
C PHE A 131 -6.88 13.55 4.11
N GLY A 132 -5.97 12.79 4.70
CA GLY A 132 -6.15 12.09 5.97
C GLY A 132 -5.05 12.42 6.96
N VAL A 133 -5.10 11.83 8.15
CA VAL A 133 -4.14 12.11 9.22
C VAL A 133 -2.71 11.68 8.91
N CYS A 134 -2.53 10.65 8.07
CA CYS A 134 -1.21 10.20 7.62
C CYS A 134 -0.88 10.71 6.18
N GLY A 135 -1.51 11.80 5.69
CA GLY A 135 -1.16 12.54 4.45
C GLY A 135 -2.22 12.58 3.33
N GLU A 136 -1.82 12.98 2.12
CA GLU A 136 -2.69 13.09 0.93
C GLU A 136 -3.24 11.72 0.47
N ILE A 137 -4.47 11.66 -0.01
CA ILE A 137 -5.10 10.42 -0.49
C ILE A 137 -5.25 10.49 -2.01
N SER A 138 -4.62 9.54 -2.72
CA SER A 138 -4.78 9.39 -4.17
C SER A 138 -6.09 8.67 -4.52
N HIS A 139 -6.74 9.10 -5.60
CA HIS A 139 -8.04 8.59 -6.07
C HIS A 139 -8.05 8.08 -7.51
N GLU A 140 -6.88 7.81 -8.11
CA GLU A 140 -6.69 7.51 -9.54
C GLU A 140 -7.70 6.52 -10.18
N LYS A 141 -8.36 5.65 -9.42
CA LYS A 141 -9.40 4.74 -9.94
C LYS A 141 -10.75 4.76 -9.21
N CYS A 142 -10.88 5.44 -8.07
CA CYS A 142 -12.12 5.41 -7.28
C CYS A 142 -13.21 6.35 -7.83
N LEU A 143 -12.81 7.36 -8.60
CA LEU A 143 -13.74 8.31 -9.20
C LEU A 143 -14.47 7.76 -10.44
N HIS A 144 -14.06 6.61 -10.99
CA HIS A 144 -14.60 6.05 -12.23
C HIS A 144 -15.68 4.97 -12.03
N GLU A 145 -15.87 4.46 -10.81
CA GLU A 145 -16.88 3.43 -10.50
C GLU A 145 -18.29 4.02 -10.26
N GLU A 146 -18.45 5.35 -10.21
CA GLU A 146 -19.71 6.00 -9.78
C GLU A 146 -20.81 6.12 -10.85
N ASN A 147 -20.60 5.68 -12.09
CA ASN A 147 -21.65 5.79 -13.12
C ASN A 147 -22.69 4.65 -13.14
N HIS A 148 -22.74 3.76 -12.13
CA HIS A 148 -23.63 2.59 -12.20
C HIS A 148 -24.38 2.17 -10.94
N HIS A 149 -24.56 3.03 -9.93
CA HIS A 149 -25.45 2.72 -8.81
C HIS A 149 -26.38 3.88 -8.48
N SER A 150 -27.50 3.92 -9.20
CA SER A 150 -28.72 4.61 -8.75
C SER A 150 -29.13 4.08 -7.38
N MET A 151 -29.21 4.95 -6.37
CA MET A 151 -29.78 4.60 -5.07
C MET A 151 -31.27 4.20 -5.24
N PRO A 152 -31.73 3.09 -4.63
CA PRO A 152 -33.16 2.85 -4.51
C PRO A 152 -33.78 3.86 -3.52
N LYS A 153 -34.95 4.39 -3.90
CA LYS A 153 -35.77 5.31 -3.10
C LYS A 153 -36.32 4.65 -1.84
#